data_AF-U2T6T6-F1
#
_entry.id   AF-U2T6T6-F1
#
_cell.length_a   1.000
_cell.length_b   1.000
_cell.length_c   1.000
_cell.angle_alpha   90.00
_cell.angle_beta   90.00
_cell.angle_gamma   90.00
#
_symmetry.space_group_name_H-M   'P 1'
#
loop_
_entity.id
_entity.type
_entity.pdbx_description
1 polymer ?
#
loop_
_entity_poly.entity_id
_entity_poly.type
_entity_poly.pdbx_seq_one_letter_code
_entity_poly.pdbx_strand_id
1 'polypeptide(L)'
;MPENVEQWWARRQWSKGTAVPYAVGRYRPDWERYPTLVRQYHPDLNHGIVLTQVPPGADVYLLWECDSGHQFIATPAEQRARPGGTRRRSAWCPFCSEAAA
;
A
#
# COMPACT_ATOMS: atom_id res chain seq x y z
N MET A 1 -3.92 5.49 15.18
CA MET A 1 -4.49 6.35 14.12
C MET A 1 -3.56 6.30 12.94
N PRO A 2 -4.05 6.00 11.73
CA PRO A 2 -3.19 6.01 10.55
C PRO A 2 -2.70 7.44 10.27
N GLU A 3 -1.44 7.55 9.87
CA GLU A 3 -0.79 8.82 9.53
C GLU A 3 -0.39 8.84 8.05
N ASN A 4 -0.08 10.01 7.49
CA ASN A 4 0.45 10.08 6.13
C ASN A 4 1.83 9.41 6.04
N VAL A 5 2.16 8.86 4.88
CA VAL A 5 3.39 8.09 4.64
C VAL A 5 4.69 8.80 5.01
N GLU A 6 4.78 10.13 4.87
CA GLU A 6 5.98 10.90 5.25
C GLU A 6 6.16 10.94 6.77
N GLN A 7 5.09 11.24 7.51
CA GLN A 7 5.10 11.29 8.97
C GLN A 7 5.40 9.90 9.55
N TRP A 8 4.78 8.88 8.97
CA TRP A 8 5.06 7.49 9.32
C TRP A 8 6.53 7.14 9.13
N TRP A 9 7.11 7.49 7.99
CA TRP A 9 8.51 7.21 7.70
C TRP A 9 9.45 7.95 8.65
N ALA A 10 9.24 9.26 8.86
CA ALA A 10 10.03 10.08 9.77
C ALA A 10 10.01 9.53 11.21
N ARG A 11 8.85 9.09 11.69
CA ARG A 11 8.70 8.45 13.01
C ARG A 11 9.48 7.15 13.10
N ARG A 12 9.50 6.34 12.03
CA ARG A 12 10.30 5.10 11.97
C ARG A 12 11.79 5.40 11.92
N GLN A 13 12.21 6.44 11.22
CA GLN A 13 13.61 6.90 11.19
C GLN A 13 14.08 7.30 12.58
N TRP A 14 13.30 8.10 13.29
CA TRP A 14 13.59 8.51 14.66
C TRP A 14 13.64 7.30 15.62
N SER A 15 12.61 6.44 15.58
CA SER A 15 12.52 5.29 16.48
C SER A 15 13.63 4.25 16.26
N LYS A 16 14.14 4.09 15.03
CA LYS A 16 15.20 3.14 14.69
C LYS A 16 16.60 3.77 14.67
N GLY A 17 16.70 5.09 14.77
CA GLY A 17 17.97 5.82 14.68
C GLY A 17 18.67 5.66 13.33
N THR A 18 17.92 5.52 12.23
CA THR A 18 18.48 5.31 10.89
C THR A 18 17.67 6.03 9.81
N ALA A 19 18.34 6.49 8.76
CA ALA A 19 17.70 7.09 7.59
C ALA A 19 16.84 6.09 6.80
N VAL A 20 17.15 4.80 6.86
CA VAL A 20 16.39 3.73 6.17
C VAL A 20 15.95 2.68 7.20
N PRO A 21 14.76 2.85 7.81
CA PRO A 21 14.27 1.97 8.87
C PRO A 21 14.04 0.52 8.43
N TYR A 22 13.61 0.36 7.18
CA TYR A 22 13.32 -0.92 6.55
C TYR A 22 13.98 -0.96 5.18
N ALA A 23 14.86 -1.93 4.94
CA ALA A 23 15.49 -2.11 3.64
C ALA A 23 14.46 -2.48 2.56
N VAL A 24 14.71 -2.07 1.31
CA VAL A 24 13.89 -2.50 0.17
C VAL A 24 13.87 -4.03 0.12
N GLY A 25 12.67 -4.62 0.03
CA GLY A 25 12.46 -6.06 0.06
C GLY A 25 12.21 -6.66 1.45
N ARG A 26 12.33 -5.89 2.54
CA ARG A 26 12.12 -6.37 3.93
C ARG A 26 10.80 -7.14 4.11
N TYR A 27 9.74 -6.65 3.47
CA TYR A 27 8.38 -7.22 3.52
C TYR A 27 7.96 -7.84 2.18
N ARG A 28 8.91 -8.20 1.29
CA ARG A 28 8.58 -8.88 0.02
C ARG A 28 7.75 -10.16 0.23
N PRO A 29 8.09 -11.07 1.16
CA PRO A 29 7.31 -12.31 1.36
C PRO A 29 5.86 -12.05 1.82
N ASP A 30 5.63 -10.90 2.44
CA ASP A 30 4.29 -10.51 2.87
C ASP A 30 3.43 -9.94 1.75
N TRP A 31 4.05 -9.30 0.76
CA TRP A 31 3.36 -8.63 -0.33
C TRP A 31 3.23 -9.50 -1.58
N GLU A 32 4.08 -10.52 -1.76
CA GLU A 32 4.00 -11.44 -2.90
C GLU A 32 2.69 -12.25 -2.94
N ARG A 33 2.04 -12.45 -1.79
CA ARG A 33 0.70 -13.07 -1.69
C ARG A 33 -0.43 -12.15 -2.18
N TYR A 34 -0.14 -10.89 -2.52
CA TYR A 34 -1.09 -9.91 -3.07
C TYR A 34 -0.55 -9.26 -4.36
N PRO A 35 -0.35 -10.02 -5.45
CA PRO A 35 0.24 -9.49 -6.68
C PRO A 35 -0.57 -8.34 -7.28
N THR A 36 -1.89 -8.35 -7.13
CA THR A 36 -2.77 -7.24 -7.55
C THR A 36 -2.48 -5.96 -6.78
N LEU A 37 -2.20 -6.05 -5.47
CA LEU A 37 -1.88 -4.87 -4.67
C LEU A 37 -0.48 -4.33 -4.97
N VAL A 38 0.49 -5.22 -5.19
CA VAL A 38 1.84 -4.82 -5.62
C VAL A 38 1.77 -3.99 -6.91
N ARG A 39 0.90 -4.38 -7.85
CA ARG A 39 0.67 -3.62 -9.09
C ARG A 39 -0.01 -2.28 -8.89
N GLN A 40 -0.82 -2.13 -7.84
CA GLN A 40 -1.52 -0.88 -7.55
C GLN A 40 -0.66 0.15 -6.83
N TYR A 41 0.53 -0.26 -6.36
CA TYR A 41 1.38 0.60 -5.58
C TYR A 41 2.45 1.24 -6.44
N HIS A 42 2.56 2.56 -6.35
CA HIS A 42 3.56 3.35 -7.04
C HIS A 42 4.41 4.11 -6.02
N PRO A 43 5.74 3.85 -5.93
CA PRO A 43 6.62 4.59 -5.02
C PRO A 43 6.62 6.09 -5.28
N ASP A 44 6.47 6.53 -6.54
CA ASP A 44 6.43 7.95 -6.91
C ASP A 44 5.24 8.69 -6.31
N LEU A 45 4.11 7.99 -6.10
CA LEU A 45 2.92 8.50 -5.41
C LEU A 45 3.08 8.49 -3.87
N ASN A 46 4.11 7.84 -3.35
CA ASN A 46 4.33 7.58 -1.93
C ASN A 46 5.74 8.03 -1.49
N HIS A 47 6.21 9.15 -2.04
CA HIS A 47 7.45 9.82 -1.63
C HIS A 47 8.71 8.93 -1.77
N GLY A 48 8.73 8.05 -2.78
CA GLY A 48 9.83 7.13 -3.05
C GLY A 48 9.92 5.94 -2.10
N ILE A 49 9.00 5.82 -1.14
CA ILE A 49 8.94 4.66 -0.24
C ILE A 49 8.40 3.48 -1.02
N VAL A 50 9.09 2.35 -0.98
CA VAL A 50 8.68 1.14 -1.70
C VAL A 50 7.74 0.32 -0.83
N LEU A 51 6.70 -0.29 -1.41
CA LEU A 51 5.74 -1.13 -0.68
C LEU A 51 6.41 -2.21 0.20
N THR A 52 7.51 -2.78 -0.29
CA THR A 52 8.29 -3.81 0.43
C THR A 52 9.07 -3.27 1.63
N GLN A 53 9.04 -1.96 1.88
CA GLN A 53 9.52 -1.32 3.10
C GLN A 53 8.38 -1.03 4.09
N VAL A 54 7.13 -1.25 3.67
CA VAL A 54 5.93 -1.03 4.49
C VAL A 54 5.42 -2.37 5.01
N PRO A 55 5.32 -2.56 6.34
CA PRO A 55 4.69 -3.75 6.91
C PRO A 55 3.21 -3.83 6.51
N PRO A 56 2.65 -5.03 6.28
CA PRO A 56 1.22 -5.19 6.03
C PRO A 56 0.35 -4.65 7.18
N GLY A 57 0.79 -4.79 8.43
CA GLY A 57 0.06 -4.27 9.59
C GLY A 57 0.32 -2.79 9.89
N ALA A 58 0.93 -2.02 8.99
CA ALA A 58 1.26 -0.63 9.28
C ALA A 58 0.02 0.27 9.24
N ASP A 59 -0.15 1.08 10.30
CA ASP A 59 -1.11 2.17 10.36
C ASP A 59 -0.59 3.39 9.58
N VAL A 60 -0.56 3.27 8.26
CA VAL A 60 -0.09 4.31 7.34
C VAL A 60 -1.05 4.45 6.18
N TYR A 61 -1.42 5.68 5.83
CA TYR A 61 -2.15 5.97 4.61
C TYR A 61 -1.21 5.95 3.41
N LEU A 62 -1.52 5.10 2.44
CA LEU A 62 -0.81 4.98 1.17
C LEU A 62 -1.74 5.37 0.03
N LEU A 63 -1.17 5.95 -1.01
CA LEU A 63 -1.86 6.23 -2.25
C LEU A 63 -1.71 5.03 -3.20
N TRP A 64 -2.84 4.44 -3.57
CA TRP A 64 -2.95 3.32 -4.49
C TRP A 64 -3.57 3.79 -5.79
N GLU A 65 -3.15 3.21 -6.91
CA GLU A 65 -3.71 3.47 -8.24
C GLU A 65 -4.07 2.13 -8.89
N CYS A 66 -5.28 1.99 -9.43
CA CYS A 66 -5.65 0.75 -10.14
C CYS A 66 -5.27 0.78 -11.62
N ASP A 67 -5.32 -0.39 -12.30
CA ASP A 67 -5.08 -0.50 -13.74
C ASP A 67 -6.00 0.41 -14.60
N SER A 68 -7.10 0.93 -14.04
CA SER A 68 -8.01 1.89 -14.69
C SER A 68 -7.67 3.36 -14.39
N GLY A 69 -6.60 3.64 -13.65
CA GLY A 69 -6.14 5.00 -13.31
C GLY A 69 -6.83 5.65 -12.10
N HIS A 70 -7.67 4.92 -11.37
CA HIS A 70 -8.31 5.47 -10.17
C HIS A 70 -7.32 5.48 -9.00
N GLN A 71 -7.09 6.67 -8.45
CA GLN A 71 -6.28 6.88 -7.27
C GLN A 71 -7.15 6.92 -6.01
N PHE A 72 -6.75 6.20 -4.96
CA PHE A 72 -7.45 6.19 -3.68
C PHE A 72 -6.48 5.98 -2.52
N ILE A 73 -6.83 6.56 -1.38
CA ILE A 73 -6.08 6.40 -0.13
C ILE A 73 -6.65 5.23 0.65
N ALA A 74 -5.78 4.34 1.12
CA ALA A 74 -6.14 3.26 2.03
C ALA A 74 -4.92 2.82 2.83
N THR A 75 -5.14 2.35 4.05
CA THR A 75 -4.09 1.64 4.79
C THR A 75 -3.78 0.30 4.15
N PRO A 76 -2.58 -0.26 4.35
CA PRO A 76 -2.26 -1.63 4.01
C PRO A 76 -3.35 -2.63 4.44
N ALA A 77 -3.84 -2.53 5.68
CA ALA A 77 -4.83 -3.45 6.24
C ALA A 77 -6.20 -3.30 5.57
N GLU A 78 -6.71 -2.08 5.42
CA GLU A 78 -7.97 -1.81 4.70
C GLU A 78 -7.87 -2.30 3.27
N GLN A 79 -6.75 -2.00 2.59
CA GLN A 79 -6.58 -2.40 1.21
C GLN A 79 -6.62 -3.91 1.13
N ARG A 80 -5.85 -4.64 1.95
CA ARG A 80 -5.82 -6.11 2.04
C ARG A 80 -7.13 -6.80 2.45
N ALA A 81 -8.05 -6.10 3.11
CA ALA A 81 -9.34 -6.66 3.51
C ALA A 81 -10.36 -6.71 2.35
N ARG A 82 -10.11 -5.98 1.25
CA ARG A 82 -11.08 -5.90 0.13
C ARG A 82 -11.15 -7.24 -0.62
N PRO A 83 -12.36 -7.75 -0.91
CA PRO A 83 -12.52 -9.11 -1.41
C PRO A 83 -11.97 -9.26 -2.84
N GLY A 84 -11.02 -10.18 -3.00
CA GLY A 84 -10.51 -10.63 -4.31
C GLY A 84 -11.39 -11.69 -4.99
N GLY A 85 -12.71 -11.59 -4.87
CA GLY A 85 -13.66 -12.61 -5.33
C GLY A 85 -14.02 -12.57 -6.82
N THR A 86 -13.61 -11.52 -7.55
CA THR A 86 -13.98 -11.35 -8.95
C THR A 86 -12.75 -11.43 -9.86
N ARG A 87 -12.90 -12.04 -11.04
CA ARG A 87 -11.84 -12.13 -12.07
C ARG A 87 -11.44 -10.76 -12.67
N ARG A 88 -12.00 -9.65 -12.17
CA ARG A 88 -11.69 -8.31 -12.68
C ARG A 88 -10.44 -7.79 -11.96
N ARG A 89 -9.47 -7.31 -12.74
CA ARG A 89 -8.19 -6.74 -12.24
C ARG A 89 -8.41 -5.62 -11.20
N SER A 90 -9.60 -5.03 -11.19
CA SER A 90 -9.98 -3.85 -10.42
C SER A 90 -10.79 -4.15 -9.15
N ALA A 91 -10.96 -5.41 -8.74
CA ALA A 91 -11.80 -5.77 -7.57
C ALA A 91 -11.37 -5.12 -6.24
N TRP A 92 -10.11 -4.70 -6.14
CA TRP A 92 -9.52 -4.07 -4.96
C TRP A 92 -9.58 -2.52 -4.98
N CYS A 93 -10.02 -1.96 -6.10
CA CYS A 93 -10.27 -0.53 -6.26
C CYS A 93 -11.73 -0.24 -5.86
N PRO A 94 -11.99 0.74 -4.97
CA PRO A 94 -13.35 1.00 -4.49
C PRO A 94 -14.23 1.50 -5.65
N PHE A 95 -13.71 2.42 -6.47
CA PHE A 95 -14.42 2.95 -7.63
C PHE A 95 -14.78 1.87 -8.65
N CYS A 96 -13.86 0.96 -8.96
CA CYS A 96 -14.15 -0.11 -9.91
C CYS A 96 -15.05 -1.20 -9.34
N SER A 97 -15.01 -1.42 -8.02
CA SER A 97 -15.93 -2.34 -7.35
C SER A 97 -17.36 -1.82 -7.39
N GLU A 98 -17.55 -0.52 -7.15
CA GLU A 98 -18.87 0.14 -7.25
C GLU A 98 -19.41 0.10 -8.68
N ALA A 99 -18.58 0.38 -9.69
CA ALA A 99 -18.99 0.31 -11.09
C ALA A 99 -19.33 -1.11 -11.60
N ALA A 100 -19.02 -2.15 -10.82
CA ALA A 100 -19.30 -3.54 -11.16
C ALA A 100 -20.49 -4.15 -10.40
N ALA A 101 -21.10 -3.39 -9.47
CA ALA A 101 -22.32 -3.74 -8.76
C ALA A 101 -23.56 -3.39 -9.59
#